data_AF-A0A960JZF4-F1
#
_entry.id   AF-A0A960JZF4-F1
#
_cell.length_a   1.000
_cell.length_b   1.000
_cell.length_c   1.000
_cell.angle_alpha   90.00
_cell.angle_beta   90.00
_cell.angle_gamma   90.00
#
_symmetry.space_group_name_H-M   'P 1'
#
loop_
_entity.id
_entity.type
_entity.pdbx_description
1 polymer ?
#
loop_
_entity_poly.entity_id
_entity_poly.type
_entity_poly.pdbx_seq_one_letter_code
_entity_poly.pdbx_strand_id
1 'polypeptide(L)'
;MTMTDVLIPNETESPFIATGEATAILPVGDGRLKPVTVIGTEAIRGTFDELCVRQALNSRQAPGVEELVLNPDAHCGYGAPVGCVLASPSHIYPGPVGVDIKCSMSL
;
A
#
# COMPACT_ATOMS: atom_id res chain seq x y z
N MET A 1 9.06 25.52 20.97
CA MET A 1 7.80 24.99 21.53
C MET A 1 7.60 23.63 20.88
N THR A 2 7.87 22.59 21.64
CA THR A 2 8.17 21.21 21.22
C THR A 2 6.92 20.37 20.96
N MET A 3 7.15 19.21 20.32
CA MET A 3 6.27 18.02 20.21
C MET A 3 5.20 18.14 19.13
N THR A 4 5.11 17.23 18.16
CA THR A 4 5.31 15.78 18.25
C THR A 4 6.30 15.23 17.24
N ASP A 5 7.27 14.50 17.75
CA ASP A 5 8.03 13.48 17.03
C ASP A 5 7.04 12.57 16.27
N VAL A 6 6.95 12.77 14.95
CA VAL A 6 6.58 11.68 14.06
C VAL A 6 7.69 10.67 14.27
N LEU A 7 7.41 9.61 15.03
CA LEU A 7 8.26 8.45 15.14
C LEU A 7 8.45 7.95 13.70
N ILE A 8 9.54 8.39 13.07
CA ILE A 8 10.11 7.70 11.92
C ILE A 8 10.50 6.35 12.53
N PRO A 9 9.81 5.25 12.17
CA PRO A 9 10.22 3.94 12.64
C PRO A 9 11.68 3.77 12.25
N ASN A 10 12.45 3.31 13.23
CA ASN A 10 13.86 2.98 13.11
C ASN A 10 14.12 2.31 11.75
N GLU A 11 15.11 2.78 10.98
CA GLU A 11 15.46 2.33 9.61
C GLU A 11 15.68 0.80 9.46
N THR A 12 15.65 0.07 10.57
CA THR A 12 15.87 -1.36 10.70
C THR A 12 14.59 -2.20 10.87
N GLU A 13 13.40 -1.62 11.01
CA GLU A 13 12.18 -2.39 11.25
C GLU A 13 11.21 -2.31 10.07
N SER A 14 10.88 -3.47 9.51
CA SER A 14 9.95 -3.60 8.38
C SER A 14 8.58 -3.00 8.73
N PRO A 15 7.97 -2.19 7.87
CA PRO A 15 6.64 -1.61 8.12
C PRO A 15 5.51 -2.67 8.05
N PHE A 16 5.85 -3.92 7.72
CA PHE A 16 4.91 -5.01 7.51
C PHE A 16 4.87 -5.96 8.70
N ILE A 17 3.66 -6.24 9.20
CA ILE A 17 3.43 -7.28 10.20
C ILE A 17 3.07 -8.58 9.48
N ALA A 18 3.94 -9.60 9.56
CA ALA A 18 3.71 -10.89 8.94
C ALA A 18 2.47 -11.59 9.55
N THR A 19 1.60 -12.12 8.71
CA THR A 19 0.43 -12.93 9.12
C THR A 19 0.51 -14.37 8.61
N GLY A 20 1.47 -14.67 7.74
CA GLY A 20 1.74 -15.99 7.16
C GLY A 20 3.04 -15.97 6.34
N GLU A 21 3.31 -17.07 5.64
CA GLU A 21 4.52 -17.23 4.81
C GLU A 21 4.60 -16.20 3.67
N ALA A 22 3.48 -15.98 2.97
CA ALA A 22 3.37 -15.02 1.86
C ALA A 22 2.30 -13.94 2.12
N THR A 23 1.92 -13.71 3.38
CA THR A 23 0.88 -12.74 3.75
C THR A 23 1.34 -11.86 4.91
N ALA A 24 0.97 -10.58 4.84
CA ALA A 24 1.23 -9.60 5.87
C ALA A 24 0.18 -8.48 5.85
N ILE A 25 0.27 -7.59 6.82
CA ILE A 25 -0.49 -6.35 6.86
C ILE A 25 0.44 -5.16 7.00
N LEU A 26 0.06 -4.03 6.39
CA LEU A 26 0.66 -2.73 6.62
C LEU A 26 -0.35 -1.88 7.42
N PRO A 27 -0.09 -1.61 8.71
CA PRO A 27 -0.95 -0.79 9.55
C PRO A 27 -1.13 0.62 8.99
N VAL A 28 -2.33 1.20 9.16
CA VAL A 28 -2.67 2.52 8.64
C VAL A 28 -3.13 3.43 9.78
N GLY A 29 -2.42 4.54 9.96
CA GLY A 29 -2.78 5.57 10.94
C GLY A 29 -2.88 5.04 12.37
N ASP A 30 -3.93 5.44 13.07
CA ASP A 30 -4.24 5.06 14.47
C ASP A 30 -5.03 3.74 14.59
N GLY A 31 -5.14 2.96 13.51
CA GLY A 31 -5.86 1.69 13.49
C GLY A 31 -7.39 1.80 13.31
N ARG A 32 -7.92 3.00 13.05
CA ARG A 32 -9.35 3.17 12.69
C ARG A 32 -9.69 2.65 11.29
N LEU A 33 -8.71 2.63 10.40
CA LEU A 33 -8.85 2.11 9.05
C LEU A 33 -8.38 0.65 9.00
N LYS A 34 -9.05 -0.16 8.16
CA LYS A 34 -8.59 -1.52 7.84
C LYS A 34 -7.15 -1.41 7.31
N PRO A 35 -6.21 -2.22 7.82
CA PRO A 35 -4.84 -2.19 7.32
C PRO A 35 -4.80 -2.58 5.83
N VAL A 36 -3.71 -2.21 5.17
CA VAL A 36 -3.44 -2.66 3.81
C VAL A 36 -3.05 -4.13 3.86
N THR A 37 -3.71 -4.97 3.07
CA THR A 37 -3.31 -6.37 2.90
C THR A 37 -2.07 -6.42 2.02
N VAL A 38 -1.07 -7.21 2.40
CA VAL A 38 0.19 -7.32 1.65
C VAL A 38 0.43 -8.78 1.32
N ILE A 39 0.57 -9.07 0.02
CA ILE A 39 0.87 -10.41 -0.50
C ILE A 39 2.33 -10.43 -0.93
N GLY A 40 3.12 -11.28 -0.29
CA GLY A 40 4.55 -11.41 -0.53
C GLY A 40 5.26 -12.10 0.63
N THR A 41 6.27 -12.90 0.31
CA THR A 41 7.19 -13.46 1.30
C THR A 41 8.00 -12.35 1.98
N GLU A 42 8.76 -12.68 3.03
CA GLU A 42 9.68 -11.72 3.64
C GLU A 42 10.65 -11.09 2.62
N ALA A 43 11.24 -11.91 1.75
CA ALA A 43 12.15 -11.45 0.71
C ALA A 43 11.49 -10.46 -0.26
N ILE A 44 10.25 -10.72 -0.67
CA ILE A 44 9.48 -9.82 -1.56
C ILE A 44 9.07 -8.54 -0.82
N ARG A 45 8.60 -8.64 0.42
CA ARG A 45 8.26 -7.46 1.22
C ARG A 45 9.46 -6.54 1.43
N GLY A 46 10.66 -7.11 1.52
CA GLY A 46 11.92 -6.37 1.55
C GLY A 46 12.26 -5.60 0.28
N THR A 47 11.56 -5.82 -0.85
CA THR A 47 11.78 -5.08 -2.10
C THR A 47 10.87 -3.89 -2.29
N PHE A 48 9.82 -3.74 -1.47
CA PHE A 48 8.92 -2.59 -1.58
C PHE A 48 9.60 -1.31 -1.09
N ASP A 49 9.86 -0.39 -2.03
CA ASP A 49 10.50 0.89 -1.72
C ASP A 49 9.61 1.82 -0.86
N GLU A 50 10.24 2.80 -0.22
CA GLU A 50 9.56 3.77 0.67
C GLU A 50 8.42 4.52 -0.04
N LEU A 51 8.59 4.84 -1.33
CA LEU A 51 7.59 5.57 -2.09
C LEU A 51 6.36 4.69 -2.37
N CYS A 52 6.54 3.42 -2.69
CA CYS A 52 5.49 2.42 -2.85
C CYS A 52 4.68 2.30 -1.54
N VAL A 53 5.36 2.14 -0.40
CA VAL A 53 4.71 2.05 0.92
C VAL A 53 3.92 3.32 1.23
N ARG A 54 4.52 4.49 1.01
CA ARG A 54 3.84 5.79 1.23
C ARG A 54 2.63 5.97 0.31
N GLN A 55 2.71 5.55 -0.95
CA GLN A 55 1.58 5.59 -1.88
C GLN A 55 0.45 4.66 -1.43
N ALA A 56 0.77 3.47 -0.91
CA ALA A 56 -0.22 2.55 -0.35
C ALA A 56 -0.95 3.17 0.85
N LEU A 57 -0.20 3.78 1.78
CA LEU A 57 -0.77 4.46 2.95
C LEU A 57 -1.64 5.66 2.56
N ASN A 58 -1.18 6.50 1.64
CA ASN A 58 -1.95 7.64 1.15
C ASN A 58 -3.23 7.19 0.44
N SER A 59 -3.14 6.18 -0.42
CA SER A 59 -4.28 5.64 -1.15
C SER A 59 -5.31 5.01 -0.20
N ARG A 60 -4.86 4.29 0.84
CA ARG A 60 -5.77 3.73 1.84
C ARG A 60 -6.47 4.79 2.68
N GLN A 61 -5.86 5.95 2.90
CA GLN A 61 -6.46 7.06 3.64
C GLN A 61 -7.38 7.94 2.79
N ALA A 62 -7.48 7.70 1.47
CA ALA A 62 -8.33 8.47 0.60
C ALA A 62 -9.83 8.24 0.92
N PRO A 63 -10.70 9.27 0.76
CA PRO A 63 -12.13 9.16 1.08
C PRO A 63 -12.83 7.99 0.39
N GLY A 64 -13.61 7.22 1.16
CA GLY A 64 -14.39 6.13 0.60
C GLY A 64 -13.60 4.89 0.19
N VAL A 65 -12.28 4.85 0.38
CA VAL A 65 -11.49 3.62 0.18
C VAL A 65 -11.73 2.69 1.37
N GLU A 66 -12.23 1.49 1.09
CA GLU A 66 -12.52 0.47 2.11
C GLU A 66 -11.42 -0.58 2.19
N GLU A 67 -10.78 -0.90 1.06
CA GLU A 67 -9.74 -1.91 0.95
C GLU A 67 -8.64 -1.50 -0.01
N LEU A 68 -7.40 -1.84 0.37
CA LEU A 68 -6.23 -1.74 -0.48
C LEU A 68 -5.36 -2.97 -0.27
N VAL A 69 -4.89 -3.56 -1.37
CA VAL A 69 -4.01 -4.73 -1.39
C VAL A 69 -2.75 -4.38 -2.18
N LEU A 70 -1.59 -4.76 -1.66
CA LEU A 70 -0.32 -4.80 -2.41
C LEU A 70 -0.04 -6.22 -2.89
N ASN A 71 0.13 -6.40 -4.19
CA ASN A 71 0.56 -7.65 -4.78
C ASN A 71 2.10 -7.79 -4.74
N PRO A 72 2.63 -9.00 -4.99
CA PRO A 72 4.08 -9.26 -4.89
C PRO A 72 4.97 -8.44 -5.83
N ASP A 73 4.40 -7.88 -6.91
CA ASP A 73 5.08 -7.07 -7.91
C ASP A 73 4.92 -5.56 -7.69
N ALA A 74 4.37 -5.17 -6.54
CA ALA A 74 4.09 -3.77 -6.26
C ALA A 74 5.36 -2.91 -6.22
N HIS A 75 5.29 -1.73 -6.84
CA HIS A 75 6.36 -0.75 -6.88
C HIS A 75 5.80 0.67 -7.05
N CYS A 76 6.67 1.67 -6.97
CA CYS A 76 6.26 3.06 -7.11
C CYS A 76 5.49 3.32 -8.42
N GLY A 77 4.31 3.94 -8.29
CA GLY A 77 3.48 4.38 -9.40
C GLY A 77 3.25 5.89 -9.38
N TYR A 78 2.08 6.33 -9.87
CA TYR A 78 1.68 7.73 -9.89
C TYR A 78 0.46 7.95 -8.98
N GLY A 79 0.72 8.35 -7.73
CA GLY A 79 -0.28 8.59 -6.69
C GLY A 79 -0.72 7.32 -5.95
N ALA A 80 -0.91 6.21 -6.67
CA ALA A 80 -1.10 4.87 -6.13
C ALA A 80 0.03 3.93 -6.62
N PRO A 81 0.34 2.85 -5.88
CA PRO A 81 1.32 1.86 -6.32
C PRO A 81 0.88 1.15 -7.60
N VAL A 82 1.83 0.80 -8.47
CA VAL A 82 1.60 -0.25 -9.47
C VAL A 82 1.47 -1.58 -8.72
N GLY A 83 0.67 -2.52 -9.23
CA GLY A 83 0.46 -3.82 -8.57
C GLY A 83 -0.42 -3.74 -7.32
N CYS A 84 -1.26 -2.71 -7.19
CA CYS A 84 -2.24 -2.64 -6.11
C CYS A 84 -3.66 -2.96 -6.58
N VAL A 85 -4.50 -3.37 -5.63
CA VAL A 85 -5.96 -3.40 -5.77
C VAL A 85 -6.54 -2.37 -4.82
N LEU A 86 -7.49 -1.56 -5.28
CA LEU A 86 -8.20 -0.56 -4.48
C LEU A 86 -9.70 -0.72 -4.66
N ALA A 87 -10.42 -0.86 -3.55
CA ALA A 87 -11.89 -0.89 -3.55
C ALA A 87 -12.45 0.36 -2.87
N SER A 88 -13.31 1.07 -3.59
CA SER A 88 -13.98 2.28 -3.12
C SER A 88 -15.42 2.30 -3.63
N PRO A 89 -16.45 2.14 -2.78
CA PRO A 89 -17.85 2.17 -3.21
C PRO A 89 -18.38 3.57 -3.53
N SER A 90 -17.68 4.64 -3.14
CA SER A 90 -18.21 6.02 -3.22
C SER A 90 -17.39 6.97 -4.11
N HIS A 91 -16.12 6.67 -4.36
CA HIS A 91 -15.21 7.55 -5.11
C HIS A 91 -14.47 6.78 -6.20
N ILE A 92 -14.30 7.44 -7.35
CA ILE A 92 -13.49 6.93 -8.46
C ILE A 92 -12.12 7.59 -8.41
N TYR A 93 -11.06 6.77 -8.42
CA TYR A 93 -9.68 7.22 -8.44
C TYR A 93 -9.01 6.79 -9.74
N PRO A 94 -8.61 7.74 -10.62
CA PRO A 94 -7.89 7.39 -11.85
C PRO A 94 -6.48 6.83 -11.60
N GLY A 95 -5.83 7.21 -10.49
CA GLY A 95 -4.44 6.82 -10.17
C GLY A 95 -4.21 5.29 -10.21
N PRO A 96 -4.95 4.49 -9.42
CA PRO A 96 -4.85 3.03 -9.44
C PRO A 96 -5.21 2.36 -10.78
N VAL A 97 -5.93 3.04 -11.68
CA VAL A 97 -6.25 2.52 -13.03
C VAL A 97 -5.02 2.63 -13.95
N GLY A 98 -4.18 3.64 -13.74
CA GLY A 98 -3.03 3.92 -14.58
C GLY A 98 -3.36 4.81 -15.78
N VAL A 99 -2.31 5.41 -16.36
CA VAL A 99 -2.42 6.30 -17.53
C VAL A 99 -2.73 5.55 -18.82
N ASP A 100 -2.26 4.30 -18.94
CA ASP A 100 -2.55 3.39 -20.04
C ASP A 100 -3.73 2.49 -19.67
N ILE A 101 -4.94 3.05 -19.83
CA ILE A 101 -6.18 2.40 -19.39
C ILE A 101 -6.40 1.11 -20.19
N LYS A 102 -6.63 0.00 -19.47
CA LYS A 102 -6.81 -1.35 -20.01
C LYS A 102 -5.52 -1.94 -20.62
N CYS A 103 -4.34 -1.44 -20.21
CA CYS A 103 -3.10 -2.17 -20.41
C CYS A 103 -3.26 -3.60 -19.88
N SER A 104 -3.12 -4.58 -20.77
CA SER A 104 -3.44 -5.98 -20.50
C SER A 104 -2.76 -6.89 -21.50
N MET A 105 -2.73 -8.18 -21.17
CA MET A 105 -2.25 -9.24 -22.05
C MET A 105 -3.44 -10.03 -22.58
N SER A 106 -3.34 -10.52 -23.82
CA SER A 106 -4.23 -11.55 -24.38
C SER A 106 -3.39 -12.78 -24.70
N LEU A 107 -3.95 -13.97 -24.48
CA LEU A 107 -3.33 -15.25 -24.84
C LEU A 107 -3.83 -15.73 -26.21
#